data_AF-A0A519YRK3-F1
#
_entry.id   AF-A0A519YRK3-F1
#
_cell.length_a   1.000
_cell.length_b   1.000
_cell.length_c   1.000
_cell.angle_alpha   90.00
_cell.angle_beta   90.00
_cell.angle_gamma   90.00
#
_symmetry.space_group_name_H-M   'P 1'
#
loop_
_entity.id
_entity.type
_entity.pdbx_description
1 polymer ?
#
loop_
_entity_poly.entity_id
_entity_poly.type
_entity_poly.pdbx_seq_one_letter_code
_entity_poly.pdbx_strand_id
1 'polypeptide(L)'
;SVALPGLGLIIAGPLAAALAGAGAGGLTGGLVGALVGSGIPEEHAAEYEEGIKNGGIVMGVKPRNAEDAKYFEEQFKSNDADKVYRY
;
A
#
# COMPACT_ATOMS: atom_id res chain seq x y z
N SER A 1 -8.55 3.44 -0.22
CA SER A 1 -7.15 3.90 -0.07
C SER A 1 -7.15 5.42 0.00
N VAL A 2 -6.19 6.02 0.71
CA VAL A 2 -5.95 7.46 0.63
C VAL A 2 -4.66 7.65 -0.16
N ALA A 3 -4.75 8.39 -1.27
CA ALA A 3 -3.60 8.82 -2.05
C ALA A 3 -3.44 10.33 -1.85
N LEU A 4 -2.22 10.77 -1.53
CA LEU A 4 -1.88 12.19 -1.36
C LEU A 4 -1.06 12.64 -2.59
N PRO A 5 -1.72 13.08 -3.67
CA PRO A 5 -1.02 13.54 -4.87
C PRO A 5 -0.15 14.77 -4.53
N GLY A 6 1.11 14.73 -4.95
CA GLY A 6 2.15 15.73 -4.59
C GLY A 6 3.17 15.22 -3.58
N LEU A 7 2.80 14.26 -2.72
CA LEU A 7 3.73 13.59 -1.80
C LEU A 7 4.14 12.20 -2.28
N GLY A 8 3.43 11.63 -3.26
CA GLY A 8 3.70 10.28 -3.75
C GLY A 8 3.35 9.19 -2.75
N LEU A 9 2.47 9.47 -1.78
CA LEU A 9 2.10 8.55 -0.70
C LEU A 9 0.78 7.84 -0.98
N ILE A 10 0.77 6.53 -0.72
CA ILE A 10 -0.39 5.65 -0.82
C ILE A 10 -0.54 4.90 0.50
N ILE A 11 -1.73 4.95 1.10
CA ILE A 11 -2.05 4.20 2.33
C ILE A 11 -3.29 3.33 2.07
N ALA A 12 -3.14 2.04 2.32
CA ALA A 12 -4.19 1.04 2.25
C ALA A 12 -4.27 0.27 3.59
N GLY A 13 -5.48 0.05 4.09
CA GLY A 13 -5.71 -0.64 5.35
C GLY A 13 -7.15 -1.14 5.44
N PRO A 14 -7.54 -1.83 6.51
CA PRO A 14 -8.80 -2.57 6.57
C PRO A 14 -10.01 -1.65 6.43
N LEU A 15 -9.96 -0.46 7.06
CA LEU A 15 -11.01 0.56 6.92
C LEU A 15 -11.07 1.10 5.50
N ALA A 16 -9.93 1.38 4.87
CA ALA A 16 -9.87 1.90 3.52
C ALA A 16 -10.30 0.86 2.47
N ALA A 17 -10.02 -0.43 2.72
CA ALA A 17 -10.47 -1.56 1.92
C ALA A 17 -11.97 -1.84 2.11
N ALA A 18 -12.46 -1.81 3.35
CA ALA A 18 -13.88 -1.95 3.66
C ALA A 18 -14.70 -0.82 3.06
N LEU A 19 -14.25 0.44 3.14
CA LEU A 19 -14.92 1.58 2.51
C LEU A 19 -14.92 1.48 0.98
N ALA A 20 -13.81 1.05 0.38
CA ALA A 20 -13.74 0.79 -1.06
C ALA A 20 -14.67 -0.36 -1.49
N GLY A 21 -14.83 -1.39 -0.66
CA GLY A 21 -15.72 -2.53 -0.92
C GLY A 21 -17.21 -2.25 -0.63
N ALA A 22 -17.51 -1.42 0.36
CA ALA A 22 -18.88 -1.19 0.84
C ALA A 22 -19.55 0.07 0.28
N GLY A 23 -18.79 1.09 -0.16
CA GLY A 23 -19.33 2.41 -0.47
C GLY A 23 -19.58 2.73 -1.96
N ALA A 24 -18.99 1.98 -2.90
CA ALA A 24 -18.99 2.37 -4.32
C ALA A 24 -19.63 1.35 -5.28
N GLY A 25 -20.04 0.17 -4.82
CA GLY A 25 -20.27 -0.97 -5.71
C GLY A 25 -18.93 -1.58 -6.09
N GLY A 26 -18.70 -2.84 -5.70
CA GLY A 26 -17.41 -3.50 -5.78
C GLY A 26 -16.73 -3.30 -7.14
N LEU A 27 -15.64 -2.54 -7.16
CA LEU A 27 -14.74 -2.48 -8.30
C LEU A 27 -14.41 -3.92 -8.67
N THR A 28 -14.61 -4.27 -9.93
CA THR A 28 -14.55 -5.62 -10.51
C THR A 28 -13.22 -6.37 -10.28
N GLY A 29 -12.23 -5.77 -9.60
CA GLY A 29 -10.91 -6.33 -9.31
C GLY A 29 -10.58 -6.59 -7.83
N GLY A 30 -11.47 -6.32 -6.87
CA GLY A 30 -11.21 -6.57 -5.44
C GLY A 30 -10.00 -5.80 -4.87
N LEU A 31 -9.54 -6.17 -3.67
CA LEU A 31 -8.39 -5.51 -3.02
C LEU A 31 -7.09 -5.75 -3.81
N VAL A 32 -6.89 -6.96 -4.34
CA VAL A 32 -5.74 -7.30 -5.19
C VAL A 32 -5.66 -6.40 -6.41
N GLY A 33 -6.75 -6.27 -7.19
CA GLY A 33 -6.78 -5.42 -8.37
C GLY A 33 -6.56 -3.94 -8.04
N ALA A 34 -7.01 -3.48 -6.87
CA ALA A 34 -6.75 -2.11 -6.40
C ALA A 34 -5.28 -1.88 -6.03
N LEU A 35 -4.61 -2.88 -5.45
CA LEU A 35 -3.17 -2.84 -5.14
C LEU A 35 -2.33 -2.89 -6.43
N VAL A 36 -2.67 -3.78 -7.37
CA VAL A 36 -2.00 -3.84 -8.67
C VAL A 36 -2.19 -2.55 -9.45
N GLY A 37 -3.42 -2.02 -9.49
CA GLY A 37 -3.73 -0.75 -10.12
C GLY A 37 -3.03 0.46 -9.47
N SER A 38 -2.55 0.35 -8.23
CA SER A 38 -1.77 1.39 -7.56
C SER A 38 -0.25 1.28 -7.77
N GLY A 39 0.19 0.25 -8.51
CA GLY A 39 1.60 0.03 -8.87
C GLY A 39 2.30 -1.05 -8.04
N ILE A 40 1.56 -1.84 -7.26
CA ILE A 40 2.13 -2.97 -6.51
C ILE A 40 2.22 -4.20 -7.44
N PRO A 41 3.34 -4.92 -7.49
CA PRO A 41 3.44 -6.13 -8.30
C PRO A 41 2.44 -7.20 -7.86
N GLU A 42 1.89 -7.95 -8.82
CA GLU A 42 0.84 -8.95 -8.57
C GLU A 42 1.32 -10.06 -7.63
N GLU A 43 2.61 -10.42 -7.70
CA GLU A 43 3.22 -11.41 -6.80
C GLU A 43 3.15 -11.02 -5.32
N HIS A 44 3.10 -9.72 -5.01
CA HIS A 44 3.03 -9.18 -3.65
C HIS A 44 1.61 -8.76 -3.25
N ALA A 45 0.73 -8.52 -4.24
CA ALA A 45 -0.63 -8.06 -3.99
C ALA A 45 -1.45 -9.06 -3.16
N ALA A 46 -1.26 -10.37 -3.36
CA ALA A 46 -1.92 -11.40 -2.57
C ALA A 46 -1.47 -11.41 -1.09
N GLU A 47 -0.16 -11.28 -0.83
CA GLU A 47 0.40 -11.21 0.51
C GLU A 47 -0.10 -9.96 1.27
N TYR A 48 -0.16 -8.82 0.57
CA TYR A 48 -0.69 -7.58 1.12
C TYR A 48 -2.19 -7.62 1.39
N GLU A 49 -2.96 -8.29 0.52
CA GLU A 49 -4.38 -8.51 0.75
C GLU A 49 -4.61 -9.29 2.05
N GLU A 50 -3.86 -10.37 2.27
CA GLU A 50 -3.95 -11.17 3.50
C GLU A 50 -3.55 -10.34 4.73
N GLY A 51 -2.43 -9.59 4.65
CA GLY A 51 -1.99 -8.69 5.72
C GLY A 51 -3.07 -7.66 6.10
N ILE A 52 -3.72 -7.05 5.11
CA ILE A 52 -4.82 -6.09 5.33
C ILE A 52 -6.04 -6.78 5.93
N LYS A 53 -6.42 -7.98 5.45
CA LYS A 53 -7.52 -8.76 6.04
C LYS A 53 -7.27 -9.11 7.51
N ASN A 54 -6.00 -9.31 7.88
CA ASN A 54 -5.56 -9.58 9.25
C ASN A 54 -5.38 -8.31 10.10
N GLY A 55 -5.79 -7.14 9.61
CA GLY A 55 -5.75 -5.87 10.35
C GLY A 55 -4.53 -4.98 10.06
N GLY A 56 -3.61 -5.43 9.21
CA GLY A 56 -2.42 -4.69 8.83
C GLY A 56 -2.68 -3.52 7.90
N ILE A 57 -1.68 -2.63 7.78
CA ILE A 57 -1.71 -1.44 6.92
C ILE A 57 -0.55 -1.55 5.94
N VAL A 58 -0.83 -1.31 4.67
CA VAL A 58 0.15 -1.21 3.60
C VAL A 58 0.38 0.27 3.30
N MET A 59 1.63 0.69 3.30
CA MET A 59 2.06 2.04 2.95
C MET A 59 3.06 1.98 1.80
N GLY A 60 2.86 2.85 0.80
CA GLY A 60 3.76 3.00 -0.34
C GLY A 60 4.16 4.45 -0.51
N VAL A 61 5.41 4.67 -0.89
CA VAL A 61 5.93 5.99 -1.24
C VAL A 61 6.62 5.91 -2.60
N LYS A 62 6.39 6.91 -3.46
CA LYS A 62 7.16 7.11 -4.69
C LYS A 62 8.31 8.07 -4.39
N PRO A 63 9.55 7.58 -4.21
CA PRO A 63 10.68 8.43 -3.89
C PRO A 63 11.05 9.32 -5.09
N ARG A 64 11.60 10.50 -4.80
CA ARG A 64 12.05 11.45 -5.83
C ARG A 64 13.38 11.05 -6.47
N ASN A 65 14.25 10.41 -5.68
CA ASN A 65 15.58 9.96 -6.08
C ASN A 65 16.06 8.81 -5.18
N ALA A 66 17.27 8.30 -5.41
CA ALA A 66 17.81 7.16 -4.66
C ALA A 66 18.11 7.45 -3.18
N GLU A 67 18.47 8.69 -2.83
CA GLU A 67 18.70 9.11 -1.44
C GLU A 67 17.39 9.14 -0.66
N ASP A 68 16.34 9.68 -1.29
CA ASP A 68 14.96 9.73 -0.77
C ASP A 68 14.44 8.30 -0.53
N ALA A 69 14.68 7.38 -1.48
CA ALA A 69 14.30 5.97 -1.33
C ALA A 69 15.00 5.32 -0.13
N LYS A 70 16.29 5.58 0.06
CA LYS A 70 17.07 5.04 1.18
C LYS A 70 16.58 5.62 2.52
N TYR A 71 16.28 6.92 2.57
CA TYR A 71 15.72 7.57 3.74
C TYR A 71 14.41 6.89 4.19
N PHE A 72 13.45 6.70 3.28
CA PHE A 72 12.19 6.05 3.63
C PHE A 72 12.37 4.60 4.07
N GLU A 73 13.27 3.85 3.43
CA GLU A 73 13.58 2.48 3.83
C GLU A 73 14.11 2.41 5.27
N GLU A 74 15.05 3.30 5.62
CA GLU A 74 15.60 3.40 6.98
C GLU A 74 14.53 3.83 8.00
N GLN A 75 13.68 4.79 7.64
CA GLN A 75 12.60 5.24 8.52
C GLN A 75 11.57 4.14 8.76
N PHE A 76 11.15 3.40 7.74
CA PHE A 76 10.20 2.29 7.95
C PHE A 76 10.80 1.19 8.81
N LYS A 77 12.06 0.79 8.57
CA LYS A 77 12.76 -0.19 9.41
C LYS A 77 12.91 0.27 10.86
N SER A 78 13.08 1.58 11.09
CA SER A 78 13.22 2.16 12.43
C SER A 78 11.90 2.36 13.17
N ASN A 79 10.76 2.26 12.48
CA ASN A 79 9.41 2.45 13.04
C ASN A 79 8.60 1.13 13.01
N ASP A 80 9.26 0.00 13.28
CA ASP A 80 8.64 -1.33 13.43
C ASP A 80 7.81 -1.81 12.23
N ALA A 81 8.15 -1.38 11.00
CA ALA A 81 7.55 -1.94 9.81
C ALA A 81 7.96 -3.42 9.67
N ASP A 82 6.97 -4.32 9.69
CA ASP A 82 7.17 -5.78 9.62
C ASP A 82 7.86 -6.21 8.31
N LYS A 83 7.36 -5.69 7.17
CA LYS A 83 7.89 -6.01 5.84
C LYS A 83 8.15 -4.74 5.05
N VAL A 84 9.39 -4.56 4.62
CA VAL A 84 9.84 -3.40 3.84
C VAL A 84 10.42 -3.89 2.53
N TYR A 85 9.80 -3.49 1.42
CA TYR A 85 10.24 -3.81 0.06
C TYR A 85 10.58 -2.54 -0.70
N ARG A 86 11.53 -2.64 -1.61
CA ARG A 86 11.92 -1.60 -2.54
C ARG A 86 12.01 -2.19 -3.94
N TYR A 87 11.25 -1.63 -4.86
CA TYR A 87 11.21 -1.99 -6.29
C TYR A 87 11.87 -0.88 -7.13
#